data_AF-A0A482RB54-F1
#
_entry.id   AF-A0A482RB54-F1
#
_cell.length_a   1.000
_cell.length_b   1.000
_cell.length_c   1.000
_cell.angle_alpha   90.00
_cell.angle_beta   90.00
_cell.angle_gamma   90.00
#
_symmetry.space_group_name_H-M   'P 1'
#
loop_
_entity.id
_entity.type
_entity.pdbx_description
1 polymer ?
#
loop_
_entity_poly.entity_id
_entity_poly.type
_entity_poly.pdbx_seq_one_letter_code
_entity_poly.pdbx_strand_id
1 'polypeptide(L)'
;MHADTQTRTRSMRVAPAATAATVLAWAATISCLVVRRVLASPPAPLRPAPPHAAAAPPGTWQLTLNEDFVGSALNASLWNVRVNESHCSPCEPQLYIPSRVSVAGSIMTITTARDHVLGPAGQMYNWSSGWIDTHNK
;
A
#
# COMPACT_ATOMS: atom_id res chain seq x y z
N MET A 1 14.81 -13.36 52.98
CA MET A 1 14.81 -12.15 52.13
C MET A 1 13.50 -12.14 51.35
N HIS A 2 12.50 -11.43 51.86
CA HIS A 2 11.16 -11.33 51.27
C HIS A 2 11.11 -10.08 50.40
N ALA A 3 10.70 -10.22 49.14
CA ALA A 3 10.53 -9.11 48.22
C ALA A 3 9.03 -8.77 48.12
N ASP A 4 8.67 -7.62 48.65
CA ASP A 4 7.34 -7.02 48.59
C ASP A 4 6.95 -6.66 47.16
N THR A 5 5.79 -7.15 46.74
CA THR A 5 5.16 -6.85 45.45
C THR A 5 4.16 -5.71 45.65
N GLN A 6 4.51 -4.48 45.28
CA GLN A 6 3.57 -3.35 45.31
C GLN A 6 2.76 -3.26 44.01
N THR A 7 1.51 -3.68 44.06
CA THR A 7 0.51 -3.48 43.00
C THR A 7 -0.01 -2.04 43.06
N ARG A 8 0.39 -1.20 42.11
CA ARG A 8 -0.06 0.20 42.01
C ARG A 8 -1.27 0.31 41.08
N THR A 9 -2.47 0.31 41.66
CA THR A 9 -3.74 0.52 40.94
C THR A 9 -3.86 1.98 40.53
N ARG A 10 -3.67 2.27 39.23
CA ARG A 10 -3.79 3.64 38.69
C ARG A 10 -5.26 3.90 38.32
N SER A 11 -5.97 4.59 39.21
CA SER A 11 -7.32 5.11 38.97
C SER A 11 -7.28 6.15 37.84
N MET A 12 -7.78 5.80 36.66
CA MET A 12 -8.03 6.77 35.58
C MET A 12 -9.38 7.45 35.83
N ARG A 13 -9.32 8.75 36.08
CA ARG A 13 -10.50 9.62 36.20
C ARG A 13 -11.16 9.75 34.83
N VAL A 14 -12.43 9.39 34.76
CA VAL A 14 -13.31 9.69 33.63
C VAL A 14 -13.66 11.17 33.68
N ALA A 15 -13.31 11.93 32.63
CA ALA A 15 -13.75 13.31 32.47
C ALA A 15 -15.16 13.33 31.84
N PRO A 16 -16.08 14.19 32.31
CA PRO A 16 -17.42 14.31 31.77
C PRO A 16 -17.48 15.17 30.50
N ALA A 17 -18.55 14.92 29.74
CA ALA A 17 -18.93 15.52 28.49
C ALA A 17 -19.12 17.04 28.53
N ALA A 18 -18.73 17.72 27.44
CA ALA A 18 -19.12 19.08 27.13
C ALA A 18 -19.94 19.09 25.83
N THR A 19 -21.25 19.24 26.05
CA THR A 19 -22.24 20.11 25.40
C THR A 19 -22.10 20.53 23.92
N ALA A 20 -23.23 20.35 23.24
CA ALA A 20 -23.57 20.82 21.90
C ALA A 20 -23.71 22.35 21.78
N ALA A 21 -23.42 22.89 20.59
CA ALA A 21 -24.12 24.01 19.94
C ALA A 21 -23.66 24.12 18.47
N THR A 22 -24.44 23.73 17.45
CA THR A 22 -25.46 24.47 16.67
C THR A 22 -24.95 25.58 15.72
N VAL A 23 -25.47 25.50 14.49
CA VAL A 23 -25.68 26.54 13.44
C VAL A 23 -24.48 27.06 12.66
N LEU A 24 -24.42 26.71 11.36
CA LEU A 24 -24.75 27.62 10.26
C LEU A 24 -24.60 26.90 8.91
N ALA A 25 -25.74 26.45 8.39
CA ALA A 25 -25.89 26.04 7.01
C ALA A 25 -25.77 27.29 6.12
N TRP A 26 -24.64 27.42 5.42
CA TRP A 26 -24.51 28.34 4.30
C TRP A 26 -24.80 27.57 3.02
N ALA A 27 -26.06 27.61 2.59
CA ALA A 27 -26.45 27.19 1.25
C ALA A 27 -26.06 28.31 0.26
N ALA A 28 -24.81 28.32 -0.17
CA ALA A 28 -24.39 29.09 -1.35
C ALA A 28 -24.63 28.22 -2.59
N THR A 29 -25.79 28.39 -3.24
CA THR A 29 -26.03 27.84 -4.58
C THR A 29 -25.23 28.63 -5.61
N ILE A 30 -23.95 28.33 -5.71
CA ILE A 30 -23.14 28.75 -6.85
C ILE A 30 -23.52 27.82 -8.00
N SER A 31 -24.46 28.28 -8.82
CA SER A 31 -24.76 27.69 -10.12
C SER A 31 -23.56 27.93 -11.03
N CYS A 32 -22.54 27.09 -10.88
CA CYS A 32 -21.38 27.09 -11.75
C CYS A 32 -21.82 26.51 -13.09
N LEU A 33 -21.90 27.37 -14.10
CA LEU A 33 -21.97 26.99 -15.50
C LEU A 33 -20.84 25.97 -15.77
N VAL A 34 -21.18 24.68 -15.77
CA VAL A 34 -20.23 23.63 -16.16
C VAL A 34 -20.11 23.72 -17.67
N VAL A 35 -19.27 24.62 -18.15
CA VAL A 35 -18.77 24.60 -19.52
C VAL A 35 -17.90 23.35 -19.63
N ARG A 36 -18.52 22.22 -19.97
CA ARG A 36 -17.82 21.02 -20.42
C ARG A 36 -17.15 21.38 -21.74
N ARG A 37 -15.95 21.96 -21.67
CA ARG A 37 -15.01 21.84 -22.79
C ARG A 37 -14.73 20.37 -22.91
N VAL A 38 -15.36 19.72 -23.89
CA VAL A 38 -14.91 18.45 -24.43
C VAL A 38 -13.55 18.75 -25.06
N LEU A 39 -12.51 18.80 -24.24
CA LEU A 39 -11.16 18.68 -24.72
C LEU A 39 -11.11 17.28 -25.31
N ALA A 40 -11.04 17.20 -26.63
CA ALA A 40 -10.69 15.95 -27.29
C ALA A 40 -9.42 15.45 -26.60
N SER A 41 -9.51 14.29 -25.94
CA SER A 41 -8.32 13.68 -25.36
C SER A 41 -7.27 13.62 -26.45
N PRO A 42 -6.05 14.12 -26.21
CA PRO A 42 -4.98 13.92 -27.17
C PRO A 42 -4.90 12.43 -27.47
N PRO A 43 -4.68 12.04 -28.74
CA PRO A 43 -4.54 10.63 -29.10
C PRO A 43 -3.51 10.02 -28.15
N ALA A 44 -3.88 8.92 -27.50
CA ALA A 44 -2.98 8.21 -26.62
C ALA A 44 -1.67 7.95 -27.40
N PRO A 45 -0.49 8.21 -26.81
CA PRO A 45 0.77 7.92 -27.48
C PRO A 45 0.72 6.47 -27.96
N LEU A 46 1.03 6.26 -29.24
CA LEU A 46 1.06 4.93 -29.83
C LEU A 46 1.99 4.07 -28.98
N ARG A 47 1.41 3.12 -28.25
CA ARG A 47 2.19 2.14 -27.50
C ARG A 47 3.05 1.41 -28.53
N PRO A 48 4.38 1.35 -28.37
CA PRO A 48 5.22 0.55 -29.25
C PRO A 48 4.61 -0.84 -29.35
N ALA A 49 4.53 -1.38 -30.57
CA ALA A 49 4.10 -2.75 -30.75
C ALA A 49 4.95 -3.63 -29.83
N PRO A 50 4.34 -4.56 -29.07
CA PRO A 50 5.11 -5.46 -28.23
C PRO A 50 6.19 -6.12 -29.11
N PRO A 51 7.44 -6.23 -28.63
CA PRO A 51 8.48 -6.93 -29.36
C PRO A 51 7.93 -8.30 -29.76
N HIS A 52 8.20 -8.74 -31.00
CA HIS A 52 7.73 -10.03 -31.48
C HIS A 52 8.06 -11.09 -30.44
N ALA A 53 7.01 -11.70 -29.88
CA ALA A 53 7.18 -12.76 -28.90
C ALA A 53 8.06 -13.83 -29.56
N ALA A 54 9.20 -14.12 -28.93
CA ALA A 54 10.03 -15.23 -29.35
C ALA A 54 9.15 -16.48 -29.44
N ALA A 55 9.39 -17.32 -30.44
CA ALA A 55 8.69 -18.61 -30.54
C ALA A 55 8.85 -19.35 -29.20
N ALA A 56 7.74 -19.80 -28.62
CA ALA A 56 7.78 -20.57 -27.38
C ALA A 56 8.73 -21.76 -27.56
N PRO A 57 9.53 -22.12 -26.55
CA PRO A 57 10.42 -23.27 -26.67
C PRO A 57 9.60 -24.53 -27.00
N PRO A 58 10.15 -25.46 -27.80
CA PRO A 58 9.43 -26.65 -28.21
C PRO A 58 9.05 -27.50 -27.00
N GLY A 59 7.81 -27.99 -26.98
CA GLY A 59 7.28 -28.85 -25.91
C GLY A 59 5.84 -28.53 -25.53
N THR A 60 5.27 -29.35 -24.64
CA THR A 60 3.97 -29.09 -24.01
C THR A 60 4.21 -28.35 -22.70
N TRP A 61 3.76 -27.09 -22.63
CA TRP A 61 3.81 -26.29 -21.42
C TRP A 61 2.55 -26.53 -20.58
N GLN A 62 2.72 -26.65 -19.27
CA GLN A 62 1.63 -26.73 -18.31
C GLN A 62 1.69 -25.53 -17.36
N LEU A 63 0.55 -24.86 -17.18
CA LEU A 63 0.40 -23.79 -16.19
C LEU A 63 0.34 -24.41 -14.79
N THR A 64 1.29 -24.07 -13.92
CA THR A 64 1.36 -24.57 -12.54
C THR A 64 1.05 -23.52 -11.48
N LEU A 65 1.16 -22.24 -11.82
CA LEU A 65 0.83 -21.11 -10.97
C LEU A 65 0.28 -19.97 -11.83
N ASN A 66 -0.81 -19.36 -11.39
CA ASN A 66 -1.37 -18.16 -12.00
C ASN A 66 -1.91 -17.24 -10.92
N GLU A 67 -1.72 -15.93 -11.08
CA GLU A 67 -2.32 -14.91 -10.24
C GLU A 67 -2.72 -13.73 -11.12
N ASP A 68 -4.03 -13.54 -11.29
CA ASP A 68 -4.60 -12.45 -12.10
C ASP A 68 -4.89 -11.20 -11.24
N PHE A 69 -4.54 -11.24 -9.96
CA PHE A 69 -4.77 -10.20 -8.95
C PHE A 69 -6.24 -9.74 -8.90
N VAL A 70 -7.16 -10.69 -9.07
CA VAL A 70 -8.60 -10.45 -8.98
C VAL A 70 -9.00 -10.15 -7.53
N GLY A 71 -9.85 -9.14 -7.35
CA GLY A 71 -10.32 -8.68 -6.05
C GLY A 71 -9.64 -7.39 -5.59
N SER A 72 -9.55 -7.22 -4.27
CA SER A 72 -9.05 -5.98 -3.62
C SER A 72 -7.86 -6.23 -2.69
N ALA A 73 -7.32 -7.45 -2.67
CA ALA A 73 -6.23 -7.85 -1.80
C ALA A 73 -5.38 -8.94 -2.47
N LEU A 74 -4.13 -9.06 -2.03
CA LEU A 74 -3.23 -10.11 -2.46
C LEU A 74 -3.68 -11.48 -1.90
N ASN A 75 -3.59 -12.54 -2.70
CA ASN A 75 -3.91 -13.89 -2.24
C ASN A 75 -2.84 -14.38 -1.24
N ALA A 76 -3.19 -14.36 0.06
CA ALA A 76 -2.26 -14.74 1.13
C ALA A 76 -1.88 -16.24 1.14
N SER A 77 -2.60 -17.08 0.40
CA SER A 77 -2.22 -18.48 0.19
C SER A 77 -1.09 -18.65 -0.83
N LEU A 78 -0.87 -17.65 -1.71
CA LEU A 78 0.19 -17.67 -2.71
C LEU A 78 1.34 -16.74 -2.36
N TRP A 79 1.07 -15.66 -1.61
CA TRP A 79 2.03 -14.59 -1.41
C TRP A 79 2.23 -14.24 0.06
N ASN A 80 3.47 -13.92 0.42
CA ASN A 80 3.84 -13.18 1.61
C ASN A 80 3.99 -11.71 1.27
N VAL A 81 3.69 -10.82 2.22
CA VAL A 81 4.05 -9.40 2.16
C VAL A 81 5.08 -9.14 3.24
N ARG A 82 6.26 -8.63 2.87
CA ARG A 82 7.33 -8.34 3.84
C ARG A 82 7.01 -7.10 4.66
N VAL A 83 7.45 -7.12 5.91
CA VAL A 83 7.16 -6.07 6.88
C VAL A 83 8.46 -5.66 7.56
N ASN A 84 8.80 -4.37 7.47
CA ASN A 84 9.95 -3.79 8.16
C ASN A 84 11.28 -4.47 7.77
N GLU A 85 11.38 -4.91 6.52
CA GLU A 85 12.58 -5.54 5.97
C GLU A 85 13.35 -4.56 5.07
N SER A 86 14.67 -4.77 4.96
CA SER A 86 15.58 -4.10 4.04
C SER A 86 16.73 -5.07 3.77
N HIS A 87 17.25 -5.13 2.55
CA HIS A 87 18.45 -5.93 2.30
C HIS A 87 19.72 -5.20 2.72
N CYS A 88 20.69 -5.97 3.21
CA CYS A 88 22.05 -5.52 3.47
C CYS A 88 23.04 -6.31 2.59
N SER A 89 23.49 -5.73 1.47
CA SER A 89 24.88 -5.76 0.93
C SER A 89 24.95 -5.42 -0.59
N PRO A 90 25.16 -4.14 -0.98
CA PRO A 90 25.12 -2.94 -0.14
C PRO A 90 23.71 -2.72 0.43
N CYS A 91 23.59 -1.92 1.49
CA CYS A 91 22.27 -1.63 2.07
C CYS A 91 21.38 -0.96 1.05
N GLU A 92 20.20 -1.54 0.81
CA GLU A 92 19.17 -0.89 0.03
C GLU A 92 18.67 0.36 0.79
N PRO A 93 18.45 1.50 0.10
CA PRO A 93 18.05 2.75 0.76
C PRO A 93 16.59 2.77 1.22
N GLN A 94 15.78 1.76 0.86
CA GLN A 94 14.36 1.66 1.14
C GLN A 94 14.02 0.71 2.29
N LEU A 95 12.92 1.01 3.01
CA LEU A 95 12.24 0.05 3.88
C LEU A 95 11.05 -0.58 3.15
N TYR A 96 10.94 -1.90 3.20
CA TYR A 96 9.78 -2.62 2.68
C TYR A 96 8.65 -2.65 3.70
N ILE A 97 7.48 -2.10 3.34
CA ILE A 97 6.32 -2.00 4.22
C ILE A 97 5.01 -2.41 3.50
N PRO A 98 4.02 -2.99 4.20
CA PRO A 98 2.79 -3.48 3.57
C PRO A 98 1.95 -2.43 2.85
N SER A 99 1.94 -1.19 3.34
CA SER A 99 1.16 -0.10 2.74
C SER A 99 1.63 0.29 1.33
N ARG A 100 2.77 -0.24 0.88
CA ARG A 100 3.31 -0.07 -0.47
C ARG A 100 2.94 -1.20 -1.43
N VAL A 101 2.15 -2.17 -0.99
CA VAL A 101 1.57 -3.23 -1.82
C VAL A 101 0.06 -3.07 -1.85
N SER A 102 -0.53 -3.04 -3.04
CA SER A 102 -1.99 -2.98 -3.19
C SER A 102 -2.46 -3.77 -4.40
N VAL A 103 -3.73 -4.19 -4.37
CA VAL A 103 -4.42 -4.83 -5.50
C VAL A 103 -5.71 -4.06 -5.75
N ALA A 104 -5.89 -3.55 -6.97
CA ALA A 104 -7.12 -2.89 -7.39
C ALA A 104 -7.30 -3.05 -8.90
N GLY A 105 -8.53 -3.39 -9.32
CA GLY A 105 -8.88 -3.48 -10.74
C GLY A 105 -8.03 -4.49 -11.52
N SER A 106 -7.75 -5.67 -10.94
CA SER A 106 -6.88 -6.71 -11.51
C SER A 106 -5.43 -6.27 -11.73
N ILE A 107 -4.98 -5.26 -10.99
CA ILE A 107 -3.59 -4.76 -11.03
C ILE A 107 -3.02 -4.82 -9.62
N MET A 108 -1.92 -5.54 -9.47
CA MET A 108 -1.06 -5.42 -8.31
C MET A 108 -0.08 -4.27 -8.51
N THR A 109 -0.02 -3.37 -7.53
CA THR A 109 0.85 -2.21 -7.53
C THR A 109 1.81 -2.27 -6.36
N ILE A 110 3.11 -2.25 -6.67
CA ILE A 110 4.18 -1.93 -5.72
C ILE A 110 4.54 -0.46 -5.90
N THR A 111 4.36 0.32 -4.85
CA THR A 111 4.68 1.76 -4.88
C THR A 111 6.02 2.01 -4.19
N THR A 112 6.97 2.57 -4.94
CA THR A 112 8.18 3.16 -4.36
C THR A 112 7.94 4.65 -4.13
N ALA A 113 8.27 5.16 -2.95
CA ALA A 113 8.13 6.57 -2.62
C ALA A 113 9.36 7.09 -1.89
N ARG A 114 9.61 8.40 -2.03
CA ARG A 114 10.57 9.14 -1.19
C ARG A 114 9.82 9.69 0.02
N ASP A 115 9.89 8.98 1.12
CA ASP A 115 9.24 9.33 2.38
C ASP A 115 10.09 8.87 3.57
N HIS A 116 9.85 9.49 4.72
CA HIS A 116 10.57 9.20 5.96
C HIS A 116 9.81 8.12 6.73
N VAL A 117 10.35 6.90 6.73
CA VAL A 117 9.77 5.75 7.45
C VAL A 117 10.75 5.24 8.49
N LEU A 118 10.26 5.04 9.72
CA LEU A 118 11.05 4.45 10.79
C LEU A 118 11.09 2.93 10.64
N GLY A 119 12.30 2.39 10.62
CA GLY A 119 12.54 0.95 10.69
C GLY A 119 12.37 0.39 12.10
N PRO A 120 12.47 -0.94 12.24
CA PRO A 120 12.19 -1.64 13.49
C PRO A 120 13.22 -1.35 14.60
N ALA A 121 14.45 -0.94 14.26
CA ALA A 121 15.46 -0.52 15.22
C ALA A 121 15.53 1.02 15.37
N GLY A 122 14.50 1.75 14.91
CA GLY A 122 14.41 3.20 15.00
C GLY A 122 15.23 3.96 13.97
N GLN A 123 15.93 3.27 13.06
CA GLN A 123 16.65 3.89 11.97
C GLN A 123 15.67 4.53 10.96
N MET A 124 16.04 5.71 10.45
CA MET A 124 15.24 6.41 9.43
C MET A 124 15.60 5.93 8.03
N TYR A 125 14.61 5.56 7.23
CA TYR A 125 14.73 5.35 5.79
C TYR A 125 14.14 6.54 5.04
N ASN A 126 14.80 6.96 3.96
CA ASN A 126 14.34 8.07 3.11
C ASN A 126 13.55 7.59 1.89
N TRP A 127 13.32 6.29 1.81
CA TRP A 127 12.55 5.63 0.77
C TRP A 127 11.75 4.49 1.38
N SER A 128 10.57 4.24 0.82
CA SER A 128 9.80 3.04 1.11
C SER A 128 9.38 2.35 -0.18
N SER A 129 9.17 1.04 -0.09
CA SER A 129 8.67 0.20 -1.19
C SER A 129 7.87 -0.96 -0.64
N GLY A 130 7.31 -1.80 -1.52
CA GLY A 130 6.67 -3.06 -1.17
C GLY A 130 7.54 -4.24 -1.60
N TRP A 131 7.42 -5.36 -0.89
CA TRP A 131 8.01 -6.63 -1.29
C TRP A 131 6.98 -7.74 -1.04
N ILE A 132 6.71 -8.52 -2.09
CA ILE A 132 6.01 -9.81 -2.00
C ILE A 132 6.89 -11.00 -2.45
N ASP A 133 6.70 -12.17 -1.85
CA ASP A 133 7.34 -13.41 -2.30
C ASP A 133 6.47 -14.65 -2.06
N THR A 134 6.94 -15.80 -2.51
CA THR A 134 6.28 -17.11 -2.38
C THR A 134 7.03 -18.04 -1.42
N HIS A 135 7.90 -17.51 -0.55
CA HIS A 135 8.70 -18.36 0.35
C HIS A 135 7.79 -19.16 1.29
N ASN A 136 7.94 -20.49 1.27
CA ASN A 136 7.10 -21.44 2.01
C ASN A 136 5.59 -21.32 1.74
N LYS A 137 5.22 -21.03 0.49
CA LYS A 137 3.84 -21.11 -0.02
C LYS A 137 3.66 -22.35 -0.88
#